data_AF-A0A3R7EZP5-F1
#
_entry.id   AF-A0A3R7EZP5-F1
#
_cell.length_a   1.000
_cell.length_b   1.000
_cell.length_c   1.000
_cell.angle_alpha   90.00
_cell.angle_beta   90.00
_cell.angle_gamma   90.00
#
_symmetry.space_group_name_H-M   'P 1'
#
loop_
_entity.id
_entity.type
_entity.pdbx_description
1 polymer ?
#
loop_
_entity_poly.entity_id
_entity_poly.type
_entity_poly.pdbx_seq_one_letter_code
_entity_poly.pdbx_strand_id
1 'polypeptide(L)' 'MKAYGDGAYDTGGIYELSEYKGVEAIIKPRKNSRIDTPSEARGRAVRLYRLLDHERWVRLKQYGRR' A
#
# COMPACT_ATOMS: atom_id res chain seq x y z
N MET A 1 -12.97 6.33 2.08
CA MET A 1 -13.07 5.63 0.78
C MET A 1 -11.81 4.77 0.60
N LYS A 2 -11.89 3.60 -0.06
CA LYS A 2 -10.75 2.70 -0.29
C LYS A 2 -10.50 2.56 -1.79
N ALA A 3 -9.23 2.57 -2.20
CA ALA A 3 -8.82 2.28 -3.56
C ALA A 3 -7.91 1.06 -3.55
N TYR A 4 -8.23 0.05 -4.34
CA TYR A 4 -7.47 -1.18 -4.44
C TYR A 4 -6.61 -1.15 -5.71
N GLY A 5 -5.33 -1.50 -5.59
CA GLY A 5 -4.41 -1.55 -6.72
C GLY A 5 -3.39 -2.67 -6.57
N ASP A 6 -2.91 -3.18 -7.70
CA ASP A 6 -1.83 -4.15 -7.72
C ASP A 6 -0.45 -3.46 -7.62
N GLY A 7 0.62 -4.26 -7.69
CA GLY A 7 1.99 -3.74 -7.60
C GLY A 7 2.35 -2.72 -8.68
N ALA A 8 1.60 -2.60 -9.79
CA ALA A 8 1.85 -1.56 -10.80
C ALA A 8 1.70 -0.15 -10.19
N TYR A 9 0.81 0.02 -9.22
CA TYR A 9 0.51 1.29 -8.56
C TYR A 9 1.36 1.56 -7.31
N ASP A 10 2.33 0.71 -6.98
CA ASP A 10 3.20 0.87 -5.82
C ASP A 10 4.26 1.98 -6.03
N THR A 11 3.79 3.23 -6.12
CA THR A 11 4.59 4.43 -6.36
C THR A 11 4.22 5.52 -5.37
N GLY A 12 5.20 6.34 -4.95
CA GLY A 12 4.98 7.37 -3.91
C GLY A 12 3.85 8.33 -4.24
N GLY A 13 3.79 8.82 -5.48
CA GLY A 13 2.77 9.76 -5.93
C GLY A 13 1.34 9.23 -5.85
N ILE A 14 1.12 7.92 -6.01
CA ILE A 14 -0.23 7.34 -5.85
C ILE A 14 -0.66 7.36 -4.39
N TYR A 15 0.24 7.00 -3.46
CA TYR A 15 -0.07 7.05 -2.03
C TYR A 15 -0.30 8.49 -1.55
N GLU A 16 0.53 9.43 -1.97
CA GLU A 16 0.39 10.86 -1.63
C GLU A 16 -0.89 11.46 -2.19
N LEU A 17 -1.21 11.20 -3.46
CA LEU A 17 -2.46 11.65 -4.07
C LEU A 17 -3.68 11.07 -3.36
N SER A 18 -3.61 9.79 -2.95
CA SER A 18 -4.70 9.14 -2.23
C SER A 18 -4.88 9.76 -0.84
N GLU A 19 -3.79 9.98 -0.10
CA GLU A 19 -3.82 10.64 1.20
C GLU A 19 -4.36 12.07 1.10
N TYR A 20 -3.91 12.86 0.12
CA TYR A 20 -4.43 14.19 -0.17
C TYR A 20 -5.94 14.19 -0.45
N LYS A 21 -6.45 13.14 -1.10
CA LYS A 21 -7.88 12.95 -1.39
C LYS A 21 -8.66 12.30 -0.25
N GLY A 22 -8.03 11.97 0.89
CA GLY A 22 -8.67 11.24 1.98
C GLY A 22 -9.09 9.80 1.60
N VAL A 23 -8.42 9.21 0.62
CA VAL A 23 -8.64 7.84 0.14
C VAL A 23 -7.55 6.93 0.70
N GLU A 24 -7.95 5.80 1.28
CA GLU A 24 -7.01 4.78 1.70
C GLU A 24 -6.55 3.97 0.47
N ALA A 25 -5.28 4.13 0.08
CA ALA A 25 -4.65 3.32 -0.95
C ALA A 25 -4.26 1.93 -0.39
N ILE A 26 -4.97 0.90 -0.83
CA ILE A 26 -4.70 -0.51 -0.53
C ILE A 26 -4.02 -1.13 -1.74
N ILE A 27 -2.71 -0.92 -1.80
CA ILE A 27 -1.88 -1.37 -2.90
C ILE A 27 -0.91 -2.43 -2.37
N LYS A 28 -0.85 -3.59 -3.04
CA LYS A 28 0.12 -4.63 -2.67
C LYS A 28 1.53 -4.15 -3.01
N PRO A 29 2.44 -3.96 -2.03
CA PRO A 29 3.82 -3.58 -2.33
C PRO A 29 4.54 -4.65 -3.14
N ARG A 30 5.44 -4.23 -4.03
CA ARG A 30 6.29 -5.15 -4.79
C ARG A 30 7.28 -5.87 -3.87
N LYS A 31 7.73 -7.05 -4.28
CA LYS A 31 8.72 -7.85 -3.53
C LYS A 31 10.01 -7.08 -3.23
N ASN A 32 10.43 -6.21 -4.16
CA ASN A 32 11.62 -5.38 -4.05
C ASN A 32 11.35 -3.96 -3.52
N SER A 33 10.16 -3.68 -2.98
CA SER A 33 9.83 -2.35 -2.47
C SER A 33 10.66 -2.00 -1.26
N ARG A 34 11.32 -0.84 -1.33
CA ARG A 34 12.16 -0.29 -0.26
C ARG A 34 11.34 0.59 0.67
N ILE A 35 11.67 0.52 1.97
CA ILE A 35 11.10 1.39 3.02
C ILE A 35 11.69 2.80 2.93
N ASP A 36 12.94 2.90 2.48
CA ASP A 36 13.61 4.16 2.19
C ASP A 36 13.04 4.73 0.88
N THR A 37 11.97 5.51 1.03
CA THR A 37 11.23 6.18 -0.05
C THR A 37 10.88 7.60 0.42
N PRO A 38 11.00 8.63 -0.43
CA PRO A 38 10.62 10.00 -0.07
C PRO A 38 9.14 10.13 0.35
N SER A 39 8.29 9.24 -0.18
CA SER A 39 6.88 9.18 0.17
C SER A 39 6.64 8.49 1.51
N GLU A 40 6.35 9.26 2.55
CA GLU A 40 6.02 8.74 3.88
C GLU A 40 4.80 7.82 3.86
N ALA A 41 3.77 8.16 3.08
CA ALA A 41 2.56 7.36 2.94
C ALA A 41 2.87 5.97 2.37
N ARG A 42 3.69 5.91 1.32
CA ARG A 42 4.19 4.65 0.77
C ARG A 42 5.07 3.91 1.77
N GLY A 43 5.96 4.61 2.47
CA GLY A 43 6.83 4.04 3.49
C GLY A 43 6.03 3.34 4.59
N ARG A 44 4.95 3.96 5.08
CA ARG A 44 4.00 3.34 6.04
C ARG A 44 3.35 2.08 5.47
N ALA A 45 2.88 2.10 4.23
CA ALA A 45 2.26 0.94 3.58
C ALA A 45 3.24 -0.24 3.43
N VAL A 46 4.46 0.02 2.97
CA VAL A 46 5.52 -0.99 2.81
C VAL A 46 5.93 -1.57 4.17
N ARG A 47 6.09 -0.74 5.20
CA ARG A 47 6.39 -1.17 6.58
C ARG A 47 5.31 -2.09 7.12
N LEU A 48 4.04 -1.70 6.99
CA LEU A 48 2.90 -2.49 7.45
C LEU A 48 2.82 -3.84 6.73
N TYR A 49 3.03 -3.86 5.41
CA TYR A 49 3.03 -5.10 4.63
C TYR A 49 4.11 -6.07 5.10
N ARG A 50 5.33 -5.57 5.37
CA ARG A 50 6.44 -6.38 5.87
C ARG A 50 6.21 -6.90 7.30
N LEU A 51 5.54 -6.13 8.15
CA LEU A 51 5.23 -6.52 9.53
C LEU A 51 4.23 -7.68 9.60
N LEU A 52 3.29 -7.73 8.64
CA LEU A 52 2.14 -8.64 8.68
C LEU A 52 2.31 -9.89 7.81
N ASP A 53 3.29 -9.91 6.90
CA ASP A 53 3.35 -10.84 5.78
C ASP A 53 2.11 -10.78 4.86
N HIS A 54 2.20 -11.45 3.70
CA HIS A 54 1.16 -11.35 2.67
C HIS A 54 -0.23 -11.74 3.18
N GLU A 55 -0.35 -12.89 3.85
CA GLU A 55 -1.65 -13.43 4.25
C GLU A 55 -2.37 -12.56 5.28
N ARG A 56 -1.67 -12.11 6.33
CA ARG A 56 -2.31 -11.29 7.37
C ARG A 56 -2.63 -9.90 6.83
N TRP A 57 -1.76 -9.36 5.96
CA TRP A 57 -2.05 -8.09 5.28
C TRP A 57 -3.29 -8.20 4.39
N VAL A 58 -3.43 -9.28 3.60
CA VAL A 58 -4.62 -9.54 2.77
C VAL A 58 -5.89 -9.62 3.61
N ARG A 59 -5.86 -10.33 4.75
CA ARG A 59 -7.01 -10.41 5.67
C ARG A 59 -7.36 -9.05 6.28
N LEU A 60 -6.36 -8.30 6.74
CA LEU A 60 -6.53 -6.98 7.36
C LEU A 60 -7.13 -5.98 6.36
N LYS A 61 -6.54 -5.91 5.16
CA LYS A 61 -6.94 -4.93 4.14
C LYS A 61 -8.09 -5.39 3.27
N GLN A 62 -8.54 -6.63 3.44
CA GLN A 62 -9.57 -7.27 2.61
C GLN A 62 -9.21 -7.22 1.12
N TYR A 63 -7.91 -7.30 0.80
CA TYR A 63 -7.40 -7.21 -0.57
C TYR A 63 -7.75 -8.46 -1.37
N GLY A 64 -8.14 -8.31 -2.63
CA GLY A 64 -8.47 -9.44 -3.51
C GLY A 64 -9.79 -10.14 -3.21
N ARG A 65 -10.62 -9.59 -2.31
CA ARG A 65 -12.04 -9.98 -2.23
C ARG A 65 -12.75 -9.40 -3.44
N ARG A 66 -13.39 -10.28 -4.21
CA ARG A 66 -14.25 -9.94 -5.33
C ARG A 66 -15.67 -9.68 -4.85
#